data_AF-A0A920UL42-F1
#
_entry.id   AF-A0A920UL42-F1
#
_cell.length_a   1.000
_cell.length_b   1.000
_cell.length_c   1.000
_cell.angle_alpha   90.00
_cell.angle_beta   90.00
_cell.angle_gamma   90.00
#
_symmetry.space_group_name_H-M   'P 1'
#
loop_
_entity.id
_entity.type
_entity.pdbx_description
1 polymer ?
#
loop_
_entity_poly.entity_id
_entity_poly.type
_entity_poly.pdbx_seq_one_letter_code
_entity_poly.pdbx_strand_id
1 'polypeptide(L)'
;MGRPKGKPDPNLSLGKIIDSIELILKYKIHLIDINQSDEFIHNSISDIKSNQIIMFENIRFNPEEESYSDKFSKYLSSFGDIYINEAFAVSHRNHSSITGIPKFIPGFMGYMMYKEFISISNQSSQLSNNSICIFGGAKISDKIQILNNFLGKGFNV
;
A
#
# COMPACT_ATOMS: atom_id res chain seq x y z
N MET A 1 10.45 3.71 -7.31
CA MET A 1 9.65 2.67 -6.63
C MET A 1 10.28 1.30 -6.86
N GLY A 2 10.40 0.43 -5.85
CA GLY A 2 11.11 -0.86 -5.96
C GLY A 2 11.43 -1.45 -4.59
N ARG A 3 12.60 -2.09 -4.44
CA ARG A 3 13.11 -2.62 -3.16
C ARG A 3 14.42 -1.92 -2.77
N PRO A 4 14.35 -0.69 -2.22
CA PRO A 4 15.53 0.14 -1.93
C PRO A 4 16.33 -0.31 -0.70
N LYS A 5 15.84 -1.27 0.10
CA LYS A 5 16.50 -1.79 1.30
C LYS A 5 16.80 -0.71 2.35
N GLY A 6 15.85 0.21 2.59
CA GLY A 6 15.97 1.22 3.64
C GLY A 6 17.00 2.32 3.36
N LYS A 7 17.32 2.59 2.10
CA LYS A 7 18.25 3.67 1.72
C LYS A 7 17.72 4.49 0.54
N PRO A 8 17.95 5.81 0.50
CA PRO A 8 17.61 6.62 -0.67
C PRO A 8 18.32 6.14 -1.93
N ASP A 9 17.55 6.01 -3.01
CA ASP A 9 18.06 5.70 -4.35
C ASP A 9 17.33 6.58 -5.37
N PRO A 10 18.02 7.54 -6.02
CA PRO A 10 17.42 8.39 -7.05
C PRO A 10 16.73 7.59 -8.15
N ASN A 11 17.19 6.37 -8.45
CA ASN A 11 16.57 5.52 -9.45
C ASN A 11 15.18 5.03 -9.04
N LEU A 12 14.96 4.90 -7.74
CA LEU A 12 13.73 4.43 -7.13
C LEU A 12 12.92 5.57 -6.49
N SER A 13 13.25 6.83 -6.76
CA SER A 13 12.43 7.98 -6.39
C SER A 13 11.06 7.96 -7.07
N LEU A 14 10.05 8.47 -6.38
CA LEU A 14 8.70 8.75 -6.87
C LEU A 14 8.63 10.09 -7.62
N GLY A 15 9.67 10.94 -7.52
CA GLY A 15 9.79 12.16 -8.31
C GLY A 15 9.64 11.92 -9.81
N LYS A 16 10.07 10.75 -10.29
CA LYS A 16 9.99 10.33 -11.70
C LYS A 16 8.57 10.16 -12.24
N ILE A 17 7.57 10.00 -11.37
CA ILE A 17 6.17 9.78 -11.78
C ILE A 17 5.26 10.98 -11.53
N ILE A 18 5.76 12.04 -10.88
CA ILE A 18 4.96 13.22 -10.50
C ILE A 18 4.29 13.84 -11.71
N ASP A 19 5.08 14.20 -12.74
CA ASP A 19 4.55 14.88 -13.92
C ASP A 19 3.43 14.09 -14.60
N SER A 20 3.55 12.75 -14.60
CA SER A 20 2.53 11.86 -15.15
C SER A 20 1.25 11.85 -14.31
N ILE A 21 1.37 11.85 -12.98
CA ILE A 21 0.22 11.89 -12.08
C ILE A 21 -0.46 13.26 -12.13
N GLU A 22 0.30 14.36 -12.10
CA GLU A 22 -0.24 15.72 -12.23
C GLU A 22 -1.00 15.89 -13.56
N LEU A 23 -0.48 15.34 -14.65
CA LEU A 23 -1.14 15.37 -15.96
C LEU A 23 -2.49 14.64 -15.96
N ILE A 24 -2.61 13.53 -15.24
CA ILE A 24 -3.85 12.74 -15.16
C ILE A 24 -4.84 13.39 -14.19
N LEU A 25 -4.39 13.72 -12.98
CA LEU A 25 -5.27 14.22 -11.93
C LEU A 25 -5.69 15.68 -12.16
N LYS A 26 -4.82 16.49 -12.79
CA LYS A 26 -4.94 17.96 -12.87
C LYS A 26 -4.80 18.68 -11.52
N TYR A 27 -4.11 18.04 -10.57
CA TYR A 27 -3.79 18.58 -9.25
C TYR A 27 -2.27 18.75 -9.14
N LYS A 28 -1.81 19.79 -8.44
CA LYS A 28 -0.39 19.97 -8.15
C LYS A 28 0.02 18.99 -7.05
N ILE A 29 1.14 18.31 -7.23
CA ILE A 29 1.72 17.37 -6.27
C ILE A 29 3.00 17.96 -5.71
N HIS A 30 3.08 18.02 -4.39
CA HIS A 30 4.28 18.39 -3.65
C HIS A 30 4.92 17.12 -3.10
N LEU A 31 6.12 16.80 -3.59
CA LEU A 31 6.89 15.65 -3.10
C LEU A 31 7.72 16.04 -1.88
N ILE A 32 7.59 15.28 -0.81
CA ILE A 32 8.25 15.53 0.47
C ILE A 32 8.97 14.26 0.92
N ASP A 33 10.20 14.37 1.42
CA ASP A 33 10.88 13.23 2.03
C ASP A 33 10.55 13.19 3.53
N ILE A 34 10.13 12.02 4.00
CA ILE A 34 9.77 11.79 5.41
C ILE A 34 10.95 11.99 6.38
N ASN A 35 12.18 12.03 5.88
CA ASN A 35 13.39 12.29 6.65
C ASN A 35 13.77 13.78 6.71
N GLN A 36 12.98 14.67 6.10
CA GLN A 36 13.15 16.11 6.30
C GLN A 36 12.77 16.51 7.74
N SER A 37 13.05 17.76 8.12
CA SER A 37 12.72 18.23 9.47
C SER A 37 11.20 18.20 9.71
N ASP A 38 10.80 17.83 10.92
CA ASP A 38 9.39 17.81 11.32
C ASP A 38 8.70 19.16 11.07
N GLU A 39 9.40 20.26 11.35
CA GLU A 39 8.93 21.62 11.07
C GLU A 39 8.63 21.83 9.58
N PHE A 40 9.50 21.37 8.69
CA PHE A 40 9.28 21.48 7.25
C PHE A 40 8.07 20.67 6.79
N ILE A 41 7.93 19.44 7.27
CA ILE A 41 6.82 18.55 6.90
C ILE A 41 5.49 19.13 7.41
N HIS A 42 5.44 19.57 8.67
CA HIS A 42 4.24 20.18 9.25
C HIS A 42 3.84 21.48 8.56
N ASN A 43 4.80 22.35 8.24
CA ASN A 43 4.53 23.58 7.49
C ASN A 43 3.99 23.24 6.09
N SER A 44 4.60 22.28 5.40
CA SER A 44 4.14 21.86 4.07
C SER A 44 2.71 21.31 4.08
N ILE A 45 2.36 20.53 5.10
CA ILE A 45 1.00 19.98 5.27
C ILE A 45 -0.01 21.08 5.61
N SER A 46 0.34 22.00 6.50
CA SER A 46 -0.56 23.09 6.91
C SER A 46 -0.77 24.15 5.83
N ASP A 47 0.23 24.37 4.95
CA ASP A 47 0.16 25.33 3.86
C ASP A 47 -0.52 24.78 2.58
N ILE A 48 -0.97 23.51 2.59
CA ILE A 48 -1.57 22.89 1.42
C ILE A 48 -2.86 23.62 1.00
N LYS A 49 -2.93 24.00 -0.27
CA LYS A 49 -4.09 24.73 -0.83
C LYS A 49 -5.07 23.77 -1.49
N SER A 50 -6.29 24.26 -1.74
CA SER A 50 -7.25 23.55 -2.59
C SER A 50 -6.60 23.15 -3.92
N ASN A 51 -6.91 21.94 -4.38
CA ASN A 51 -6.35 21.32 -5.58
C ASN A 51 -4.84 21.01 -5.55
N GLN A 52 -4.29 20.80 -4.35
CA GLN A 52 -2.94 20.30 -4.16
C GLN A 52 -2.94 18.99 -3.38
N ILE A 53 -1.93 18.17 -3.62
CA ILE A 53 -1.71 16.86 -3.01
C ILE A 53 -0.30 16.83 -2.46
N ILE A 54 -0.11 16.34 -1.24
CA ILE A 54 1.21 16.00 -0.74
C ILE A 54 1.43 14.51 -1.01
N MET A 55 2.58 14.22 -1.59
CA MET A 55 3.05 12.86 -1.80
C MET A 55 4.36 12.71 -1.05
N PHE A 56 4.41 11.76 -0.12
CA PHE A 56 5.70 11.39 0.45
C PHE A 56 6.53 10.64 -0.60
N GLU A 57 7.85 10.87 -0.56
CA GLU A 57 8.83 10.07 -1.28
C GLU A 57 8.72 8.59 -0.87
N ASN A 58 9.38 7.73 -1.63
CA ASN A 58 9.36 6.28 -1.45
C ASN A 58 9.60 5.89 0.01
N ILE A 59 8.52 5.53 0.69
CA ILE A 59 8.50 5.26 2.13
C ILE A 59 9.46 4.13 2.55
N ARG A 60 9.82 3.24 1.62
CA ARG A 60 10.82 2.19 1.83
C ARG A 60 12.27 2.68 1.86
N PHE A 61 12.52 3.97 1.59
CA PHE A 61 13.80 4.60 1.91
C PHE A 61 14.03 4.67 3.42
N ASN A 62 12.96 4.60 4.24
CA ASN A 62 13.08 4.41 5.66
C ASN A 62 13.08 2.90 5.99
N PRO A 63 14.11 2.36 6.69
CA PRO A 63 14.15 0.95 7.06
C PRO A 63 13.00 0.53 7.99
N GLU A 64 12.48 1.47 8.81
CA GLU A 64 11.37 1.22 9.74
C GLU A 64 10.05 0.89 9.03
N GLU A 65 9.93 1.15 7.74
CA GLU A 65 8.79 0.73 6.93
C GLU A 65 8.71 -0.79 6.80
N GLU A 66 9.80 -1.43 6.35
CA GLU A 66 9.82 -2.88 6.08
C GLU A 66 10.06 -3.72 7.34
N SER A 67 10.79 -3.19 8.34
CA SER A 67 11.00 -3.89 9.61
C SER A 67 9.80 -3.80 10.56
N TYR A 68 8.79 -2.98 10.21
CA TYR A 68 7.69 -2.58 11.08
C TYR A 68 8.17 -1.85 12.35
N SER A 69 7.58 -0.70 12.65
CA SER A 69 7.88 0.10 13.84
C SER A 69 6.63 0.82 14.31
N ASP A 70 6.19 0.56 15.55
CA ASP A 70 5.08 1.31 16.15
C ASP A 70 5.43 2.81 16.29
N LYS A 71 6.71 3.13 16.51
CA LYS A 71 7.17 4.52 16.60
C LYS A 71 7.01 5.23 15.24
N PHE A 72 7.47 4.61 14.16
CA PHE A 72 7.32 5.18 12.82
C PHE A 72 5.87 5.21 12.38
N SER A 73 5.11 4.17 12.70
CA SER A 73 3.67 4.11 12.41
C SER A 73 2.90 5.23 13.11
N LYS A 74 3.21 5.50 14.38
CA LYS A 74 2.64 6.61 15.15
C LYS A 74 3.04 7.96 14.55
N TYR A 75 4.29 8.09 14.12
CA TYR A 75 4.76 9.29 13.41
C TYR A 75 4.01 9.49 12.09
N LEU A 76 3.88 8.47 11.25
CA LEU A 76 3.09 8.55 10.02
C LEU A 76 1.62 8.93 10.28
N SER A 77 1.04 8.40 11.36
CA SER A 77 -0.34 8.70 11.72
C SER A 77 -0.55 10.14 12.19
N SER A 78 0.49 10.88 12.60
CA SER A 78 0.32 12.27 13.05
C SER A 78 0.05 13.24 11.89
N PHE A 79 0.22 12.80 10.64
CA PHE A 79 0.02 13.63 9.45
C PHE A 79 -1.41 13.62 8.91
N GLY A 80 -2.33 12.90 9.53
CA GLY A 80 -3.72 12.87 9.08
C GLY A 80 -4.68 12.37 10.15
N ASP A 81 -5.96 12.70 9.97
CA ASP A 81 -7.02 12.33 10.91
C ASP A 81 -7.60 10.93 10.62
N ILE A 82 -7.49 10.49 9.37
CA ILE A 82 -7.99 9.19 8.91
C ILE A 82 -6.96 8.50 8.03
N TYR A 83 -6.97 7.17 8.08
CA TYR A 83 -6.18 6.33 7.21
C TYR A 83 -7.09 5.63 6.19
N ILE A 84 -6.71 5.68 4.92
CA ILE A 84 -7.39 4.97 3.83
C ILE A 84 -6.37 4.05 3.15
N ASN A 85 -6.62 2.74 3.21
CA ASN A 85 -5.80 1.77 2.49
C ASN A 85 -6.37 1.52 1.08
N GLU A 86 -5.65 1.95 0.05
CA GLU A 86 -5.90 1.62 -1.37
C GLU A 86 -4.86 0.65 -1.96
N ALA A 87 -4.05 0.00 -1.11
CA ALA A 87 -2.86 -0.74 -1.49
C ALA A 87 -3.04 -2.26 -1.27
N PHE A 88 -4.05 -2.87 -1.89
CA PHE A 88 -4.37 -4.30 -1.74
C PHE A 88 -3.16 -5.22 -2.00
N ALA A 89 -2.41 -4.98 -3.07
CA ALA A 89 -1.27 -5.80 -3.48
C ALA A 89 -0.16 -5.91 -2.43
N VAL A 90 -0.05 -4.97 -1.50
CA VAL A 90 0.94 -4.98 -0.41
C VAL A 90 0.31 -5.21 0.97
N SER A 91 -1.02 -5.35 1.04
CA SER A 91 -1.76 -5.53 2.30
C SER A 91 -1.47 -6.86 3.00
N HIS A 92 -0.86 -7.82 2.31
CA HIS A 92 -0.37 -9.07 2.90
C HIS A 92 0.93 -8.90 3.72
N ARG A 93 1.52 -7.70 3.75
CA ARG A 93 2.77 -7.42 4.45
C ARG A 93 2.51 -6.65 5.74
N ASN A 94 3.19 -7.04 6.81
CA ASN A 94 3.18 -6.31 8.07
C ASN A 94 4.19 -5.15 8.01
N HIS A 95 3.82 -4.05 7.37
CA HIS A 95 4.64 -2.85 7.21
C HIS A 95 4.03 -1.67 8.00
N SER A 96 4.88 -0.71 8.40
CA SER A 96 4.44 0.46 9.18
C SER A 96 3.31 1.25 8.51
N SER A 97 3.42 1.54 7.22
CA SER A 97 2.41 2.27 6.45
C SER A 97 1.14 1.49 6.11
N ILE A 98 1.14 0.17 6.31
CA ILE A 98 0.04 -0.73 5.94
C ILE A 98 -0.76 -1.15 7.17
N THR A 99 -0.09 -1.74 8.16
CA THR A 99 -0.73 -2.33 9.35
C THR A 99 -0.53 -1.50 10.60
N GLY A 100 0.45 -0.59 10.60
CA GLY A 100 0.83 0.20 11.76
C GLY A 100 -0.05 1.44 11.98
N ILE A 101 -0.26 2.25 10.93
CA ILE A 101 -1.07 3.49 11.01
C ILE A 101 -2.49 3.26 11.59
N PRO A 102 -3.25 2.22 11.18
CA PRO A 102 -4.60 1.96 11.71
C PRO A 102 -4.68 1.71 13.22
N LYS A 103 -3.55 1.49 13.90
CA LYS A 103 -3.51 1.34 15.36
C LYS A 103 -3.67 2.67 16.10
N PHE A 104 -3.41 3.79 15.42
CA PHE A 104 -3.34 5.12 16.04
C PHE A 104 -4.47 6.05 15.57
N ILE A 105 -4.96 5.87 14.36
CA ILE A 105 -6.07 6.65 13.78
C ILE A 105 -7.09 5.72 13.09
N PRO A 106 -8.36 6.14 12.94
CA PRO A 106 -9.38 5.34 12.25
C PRO A 106 -8.96 4.94 10.82
N GLY A 107 -9.02 3.64 10.54
CA GLY A 107 -8.62 3.05 9.25
C GLY A 107 -9.81 2.56 8.44
N PHE A 108 -9.81 2.88 7.14
CA PHE A 108 -10.85 2.49 6.19
C PHE A 108 -10.24 1.86 4.94
N MET A 109 -11.04 1.05 4.24
CA MET A 109 -10.69 0.58 2.90
C MET A 109 -11.04 1.66 1.88
N GLY A 110 -10.15 1.89 0.94
CA GLY A 110 -10.49 2.67 -0.25
C GLY A 110 -11.39 1.88 -1.20
N TYR A 111 -11.78 2.53 -2.29
CA TYR A 111 -12.66 1.98 -3.30
C TYR A 111 -12.06 0.80 -4.07
N MET A 112 -10.80 0.87 -4.52
CA MET A 112 -10.16 -0.27 -5.21
C MET A 112 -9.95 -1.43 -4.25
N MET A 113 -9.49 -1.16 -3.02
CA MET A 113 -9.36 -2.20 -1.99
C MET A 113 -10.70 -2.87 -1.67
N TYR A 114 -11.78 -2.10 -1.54
CA TYR A 114 -13.12 -2.63 -1.34
C TYR A 114 -13.58 -3.53 -2.50
N LYS A 115 -13.34 -3.11 -3.75
CA LYS A 115 -13.67 -3.93 -4.92
C LYS A 115 -12.92 -5.26 -4.94
N GLU A 116 -11.63 -5.25 -4.63
CA GLU A 116 -10.82 -6.47 -4.52
C GLU A 116 -11.35 -7.38 -3.41
N PHE A 117 -11.64 -6.81 -2.24
CA PHE A 117 -12.20 -7.54 -1.10
C PHE A 117 -13.53 -8.21 -1.44
N ILE A 118 -14.46 -7.49 -2.07
CA ILE A 118 -15.77 -8.04 -2.49
C ILE A 118 -15.60 -9.12 -3.55
N SER A 119 -14.73 -8.90 -4.53
CA SER A 119 -14.45 -9.89 -5.59
C SER A 119 -14.00 -11.23 -5.00
N ILE A 120 -13.04 -11.19 -4.07
CA ILE A 120 -12.51 -12.39 -3.40
C ILE A 120 -13.55 -13.01 -2.46
N SER A 121 -14.25 -12.18 -1.68
CA SER A 121 -15.22 -12.65 -0.68
C SER A 121 -16.43 -13.33 -1.33
N ASN A 122 -16.95 -12.76 -2.43
CA ASN A 122 -18.07 -13.33 -3.18
C ASN A 122 -17.68 -14.62 -3.90
N GLN A 123 -16.44 -14.74 -4.39
CA GLN A 123 -15.97 -15.99 -4.97
C GLN A 123 -15.96 -17.11 -3.93
N SER A 124 -15.52 -16.86 -2.69
CA SER A 124 -15.49 -17.89 -1.66
C SER A 124 -16.87 -18.41 -1.25
N SER A 125 -17.93 -17.62 -1.38
CA SER A 125 -19.30 -18.01 -1.01
C SER A 125 -20.09 -18.63 -2.16
N GLN A 126 -19.63 -18.48 -3.41
CA GLN A 126 -20.25 -19.03 -4.62
C GLN A 126 -19.55 -20.29 -5.15
N LEU A 127 -18.60 -20.85 -4.40
CA LEU A 127 -17.90 -22.06 -4.78
C LEU A 127 -18.87 -23.23 -4.87
N SER A 128 -19.18 -23.61 -6.11
CA SER A 128 -19.85 -24.86 -6.43
C SER A 128 -18.81 -25.93 -6.77
N ASN A 129 -19.21 -27.21 -6.73
CA ASN A 129 -18.36 -28.34 -7.09
C ASN A 129 -17.82 -28.30 -8.55
N ASN A 130 -18.26 -27.34 -9.37
CA ASN A 130 -17.81 -27.12 -10.75
C ASN A 130 -16.83 -25.93 -10.88
N SER A 131 -16.33 -25.37 -9.77
CA SER A 131 -15.38 -24.26 -9.80
C SER A 131 -14.00 -24.75 -10.25
N ILE A 132 -13.42 -24.09 -11.26
CA ILE A 132 -12.09 -24.41 -11.81
C ILE A 132 -11.09 -23.35 -11.36
N CYS A 133 -9.94 -23.76 -10.83
CA CYS A 133 -8.85 -22.86 -10.46
C CYS A 133 -7.62 -23.13 -11.34
N ILE A 134 -7.14 -22.12 -12.07
CA ILE A 134 -6.02 -22.26 -13.01
C ILE A 134 -4.73 -21.69 -12.40
N PHE A 135 -3.70 -22.52 -12.24
CA PHE A 135 -2.41 -22.14 -11.66
C PHE A 135 -1.27 -22.06 -12.70
N GLY A 136 -0.99 -20.87 -13.25
CA GLY A 136 0.11 -20.61 -14.20
C GLY A 136 1.40 -20.06 -13.55
N GLY A 137 2.55 -20.07 -14.25
CA GLY A 137 3.84 -19.49 -13.79
C GLY A 137 4.98 -20.49 -13.56
N ALA A 138 6.24 -20.03 -13.61
CA ALA A 138 7.44 -20.87 -13.70
C ALA A 138 7.91 -21.54 -12.39
N LYS A 139 7.63 -20.94 -11.22
CA LYS A 139 8.03 -21.48 -9.92
C LYS A 139 6.88 -22.22 -9.28
N ILE A 140 6.95 -23.55 -9.27
CA ILE A 140 5.92 -24.42 -8.67
C ILE A 140 5.88 -24.28 -7.15
N SER A 141 7.03 -24.05 -6.50
CA SER A 141 7.19 -23.97 -5.04
C SER A 141 6.27 -22.94 -4.39
N ASP A 142 6.16 -21.78 -5.02
CA ASP A 142 5.40 -20.63 -4.49
C ASP A 142 3.89 -20.88 -4.57
N LYS A 143 3.47 -21.82 -5.43
CA LYS A 143 2.06 -22.16 -5.65
C LYS A 143 1.57 -23.31 -4.79
N ILE A 144 2.45 -24.19 -4.30
CA ILE A 144 2.04 -25.37 -3.51
C ILE A 144 1.27 -24.95 -2.25
N GLN A 145 1.70 -23.88 -1.59
CA GLN A 145 1.00 -23.34 -0.42
C GLN A 145 -0.41 -22.83 -0.77
N ILE A 146 -0.54 -22.17 -1.93
CA ILE A 146 -1.85 -21.70 -2.41
C ILE A 146 -2.71 -22.91 -2.77
N LEU A 147 -2.18 -23.88 -3.51
CA LEU A 147 -2.86 -25.12 -3.87
C LEU A 147 -3.42 -25.85 -2.64
N ASN A 148 -2.61 -26.01 -1.59
CA ASN A 148 -3.03 -26.64 -0.34
C ASN A 148 -4.18 -25.89 0.35
N ASN A 149 -4.27 -24.56 0.21
CA ASN A 149 -5.37 -23.77 0.75
C ASN A 149 -6.67 -23.89 -0.06
N PHE A 150 -6.59 -24.31 -1.32
CA PHE A 150 -7.71 -24.49 -2.24
C PHE A 150 -8.18 -25.96 -2.33
N LEU A 151 -7.26 -26.92 -2.13
CA LEU A 151 -7.59 -28.33 -1.94
C LEU A 151 -8.48 -28.49 -0.71
N GLY A 152 -9.68 -29.05 -0.91
CA GLY A 152 -10.70 -29.20 0.14
C GLY A 152 -11.75 -28.08 0.19
N LYS A 153 -11.65 -27.05 -0.65
CA LYS A 153 -12.67 -25.97 -0.79
C LYS A 153 -13.60 -26.12 -2.01
N GLY A 154 -13.68 -27.32 -2.59
CA GLY A 154 -14.62 -27.62 -3.68
C GLY A 154 -14.17 -27.22 -5.09
N PHE A 155 -12.88 -26.98 -5.30
CA PHE A 155 -12.32 -26.72 -6.63
C PHE A 155 -11.83 -27.99 -7.30
N ASN A 156 -12.11 -28.11 -8.61
CA ASN A 156 -11.33 -28.99 -9.48
C ASN A 156 -10.08 -28.22 -9.91
N VAL A 157 -8.90 -28.79 -9.61
CA VAL A 157 -7.60 -28.24 -10.03
C VAL A 157 -7.20 -28.83 -11.37
#